data_AF-A0A8H7UVN0-F1
#
_entry.id   AF-A0A8H7UVN0-F1
#
_cell.length_a   1.000
_cell.length_b   1.000
_cell.length_c   1.000
_cell.angle_alpha   90.00
_cell.angle_beta   90.00
_cell.angle_gamma   90.00
#
_symmetry.space_group_name_H-M   'P 1'
#
loop_
_entity.id
_entity.type
_entity.pdbx_description
1 polymer ?
#
loop_
_entity_poly.entity_id
_entity_poly.type
_entity_poly.pdbx_seq_one_letter_code
_entity_poly.pdbx_strand_id
1 'polypeptide(L)'
;MVSIFWKLYVLPWGQMSLWGATVITNLLSAIPWIGKDLVEFEPLENGSIYSNIVELSILPVIGTVNSKAMNKIKLRTEKEKLEARPGDPSPGWAPGRPARPEALKISKSFLAMLVGLIDGDGYIAITKTPKDYIRIDLVISLDLRDRRPRSGRGSSGPLRGPSDLDLLNYIHSVLKVGRINKYPKSNLVKLTIPRTDLQTILFPLFIYYNLYFLTETRRAQYDKVLFILQSNLKKYSELPKEFPVYNNLPVTASGYSELDFFKNWTVGFTMASGSFFMKNNKDICFSLKQRTHELLFEAFRIIFDTKVKINNFDGYSQFMVSSIKDLQTVVNFFSFSDLHPLVGYKLTQYEVWLNQIQEHPRYKNINLP
;
A
#
# COMPACT_ATOMS: atom_id res chain seq x y z
N MET A 1 -70.23 -7.04 -1.25
CA MET A 1 -69.04 -7.22 -0.38
C MET A 1 -67.92 -7.78 -1.24
N VAL A 2 -67.11 -6.91 -1.85
CA VAL A 2 -65.91 -7.27 -2.62
C VAL A 2 -64.87 -6.18 -2.36
N SER A 3 -63.75 -6.53 -1.76
CA SER A 3 -62.48 -5.81 -1.95
C SER A 3 -61.28 -6.62 -1.43
N ILE A 4 -60.34 -6.87 -2.34
CA ILE A 4 -58.87 -7.02 -2.20
C ILE A 4 -58.32 -8.24 -1.44
N PHE A 5 -57.56 -9.10 -2.14
CA PHE A 5 -56.09 -9.26 -2.02
C PHE A 5 -55.65 -10.58 -2.69
N TRP A 6 -54.97 -10.45 -3.84
CA TRP A 6 -54.13 -11.52 -4.37
C TRP A 6 -52.86 -11.63 -3.50
N LYS A 7 -52.79 -12.66 -2.66
CA LYS A 7 -51.54 -13.23 -2.15
C LYS A 7 -51.41 -14.64 -2.72
N LEU A 8 -50.62 -14.78 -3.77
CA LEU A 8 -50.10 -16.07 -4.21
C LEU A 8 -48.96 -16.47 -3.27
N TYR A 9 -49.15 -17.60 -2.58
CA TYR A 9 -48.11 -18.35 -1.90
C TYR A 9 -47.15 -18.93 -2.95
N VAL A 10 -45.87 -18.57 -2.87
CA VAL A 10 -44.78 -19.27 -3.57
C VAL A 10 -43.84 -19.86 -2.51
N LEU A 11 -43.80 -21.20 -2.47
CA LEU A 11 -42.91 -22.02 -1.66
C LEU A 11 -41.42 -21.86 -2.09
N PRO A 12 -40.46 -22.11 -1.19
CA PRO A 12 -39.04 -21.88 -1.44
C PRO A 12 -38.40 -23.07 -2.19
N TRP A 13 -38.59 -23.12 -3.50
CA TRP A 13 -37.75 -23.98 -4.36
C TRP A 13 -36.45 -23.26 -4.70
N GLY A 14 -35.48 -23.34 -3.78
CA GLY A 14 -34.16 -22.73 -3.97
C GLY A 14 -33.02 -23.38 -3.16
N GLN A 15 -33.28 -24.48 -2.45
CA GLN A 15 -32.25 -25.19 -1.69
C GLN A 15 -32.03 -26.66 -2.09
N MET A 16 -32.95 -27.31 -2.80
CA MET A 16 -32.77 -28.74 -3.16
C MET A 16 -32.03 -28.97 -4.49
N SER A 17 -31.92 -27.99 -5.40
CA SER A 17 -31.18 -28.20 -6.66
C SER A 17 -29.66 -28.04 -6.53
N LEU A 18 -29.18 -27.45 -5.42
CA LEU A 18 -27.75 -27.25 -5.19
C LEU A 18 -27.06 -28.50 -4.61
N TRP A 19 -27.80 -29.36 -3.91
CA TRP A 19 -27.26 -30.62 -3.37
C TRP A 19 -27.19 -31.73 -4.42
N GLY A 20 -28.12 -31.75 -5.39
CA GLY A 20 -28.08 -32.72 -6.50
C GLY A 20 -26.90 -32.49 -7.45
N ALA A 21 -26.49 -31.24 -7.67
CA ALA A 21 -25.38 -30.90 -8.55
C ALA A 21 -24.01 -31.29 -7.98
N THR A 22 -23.84 -31.30 -6.65
CA THR A 22 -22.58 -31.70 -5.98
C THR A 22 -22.38 -33.21 -5.94
N VAL A 23 -23.46 -33.99 -5.97
CA VAL A 23 -23.38 -35.46 -5.97
C VAL A 23 -23.01 -35.99 -7.36
N ILE A 24 -23.52 -35.38 -8.42
CA ILE A 24 -23.26 -35.81 -9.81
C ILE A 24 -21.80 -35.50 -10.23
N THR A 25 -21.21 -34.39 -9.79
CA THR A 25 -19.81 -34.06 -10.11
C THR A 25 -18.78 -34.91 -9.35
N ASN A 26 -19.07 -35.30 -8.11
CA ASN A 26 -18.20 -36.19 -7.34
C ASN A 26 -18.19 -37.65 -7.87
N LEU A 27 -19.25 -38.09 -8.55
CA LEU A 27 -19.31 -39.41 -9.20
C LEU A 27 -18.55 -39.43 -10.54
N LEU A 28 -18.52 -38.32 -11.29
CA LEU A 28 -17.81 -38.24 -12.57
C LEU A 28 -16.28 -38.15 -12.43
N SER A 29 -15.77 -37.72 -11.26
CA SER A 29 -14.33 -37.75 -10.95
C SER A 29 -13.77 -39.15 -10.64
N ALA A 30 -14.61 -40.18 -10.56
CA ALA A 30 -14.20 -41.57 -10.29
C ALA A 30 -14.04 -42.43 -11.56
N ILE A 31 -14.16 -41.85 -12.76
CA ILE A 31 -13.96 -42.57 -14.03
C ILE A 31 -12.55 -42.28 -14.56
N PRO A 32 -11.59 -43.21 -14.44
CA PRO A 32 -10.30 -43.06 -15.08
C PRO A 32 -10.49 -43.38 -16.56
N TRP A 33 -10.33 -42.38 -17.45
CA TRP A 33 -9.95 -42.50 -18.88
C TRP A 33 -10.23 -41.24 -19.72
N ILE A 34 -10.82 -40.17 -19.17
CA ILE A 34 -11.10 -38.91 -19.91
C ILE A 34 -10.48 -37.70 -19.20
N GLY A 35 -9.23 -37.85 -18.74
CA GLY A 35 -8.51 -36.79 -18.03
C GLY A 35 -7.15 -36.43 -18.62
N LYS A 36 -6.70 -37.14 -19.67
CA LYS A 36 -5.33 -36.98 -20.19
C LYS A 36 -5.18 -35.97 -21.33
N ASP A 37 -6.26 -35.56 -22.01
CA ASP A 37 -6.16 -34.72 -23.21
C ASP A 37 -6.39 -33.22 -22.96
N LEU A 38 -6.48 -32.76 -21.70
CA LEU A 38 -6.75 -31.35 -21.37
C LEU A 38 -5.60 -30.64 -20.63
N VAL A 39 -4.46 -31.28 -20.44
CA VAL A 39 -3.31 -30.67 -19.77
C VAL A 39 -2.01 -31.09 -20.45
N GLU A 40 -1.72 -30.49 -21.60
CA GLU A 40 -0.37 -30.49 -22.16
C GLU A 40 -0.12 -29.17 -22.92
N PHE A 41 0.85 -28.39 -22.44
CA PHE A 41 1.51 -27.33 -23.20
C PHE A 41 3.01 -27.55 -23.06
N GLU A 42 3.68 -27.82 -24.19
CA GLU A 42 5.14 -27.90 -24.28
C GLU A 42 5.80 -26.54 -24.01
N PRO A 43 7.05 -26.53 -23.48
CA PRO A 43 7.77 -25.28 -23.23
C PRO A 43 8.47 -24.80 -24.50
N LEU A 44 8.22 -23.55 -24.88
CA LEU A 44 9.15 -22.79 -25.72
C LEU A 44 10.01 -21.90 -24.83
N GLU A 45 11.30 -22.21 -24.80
CA GLU A 45 12.34 -21.41 -24.17
C GLU A 45 12.33 -19.99 -24.76
N ASN A 46 12.20 -18.97 -23.90
CA ASN A 46 12.88 -17.65 -23.95
C ASN A 46 12.17 -16.64 -23.01
N GLY A 47 12.90 -16.14 -21.99
CA GLY A 47 12.61 -14.83 -21.35
C GLY A 47 12.07 -14.86 -19.91
N SER A 48 12.98 -14.91 -18.94
CA SER A 48 12.78 -15.01 -17.48
C SER A 48 12.26 -13.74 -16.77
N ILE A 49 11.11 -13.17 -17.17
CA ILE A 49 10.46 -12.08 -16.41
C ILE A 49 8.92 -12.27 -16.30
N TYR A 50 8.28 -13.04 -17.19
CA TYR A 50 6.82 -13.14 -17.23
C TYR A 50 6.21 -14.32 -16.45
N SER A 51 7.01 -15.30 -16.01
CA SER A 51 6.49 -16.48 -15.30
C SER A 51 5.96 -16.17 -13.90
N ASN A 52 6.62 -15.27 -13.16
CA ASN A 52 6.23 -14.95 -11.78
C ASN A 52 4.95 -14.09 -11.71
N ILE A 53 4.68 -13.29 -12.74
CA ILE A 53 3.48 -12.43 -12.80
C ILE A 53 2.22 -13.28 -13.00
N VAL A 54 2.32 -14.38 -13.76
CA VAL A 54 1.19 -15.29 -14.01
C VAL A 54 0.81 -16.05 -12.73
N GLU A 55 1.76 -16.46 -11.89
CA GLU A 55 1.48 -17.13 -10.60
C GLU A 55 0.90 -16.19 -9.52
N LEU A 56 1.32 -14.93 -9.47
CA LEU A 56 0.77 -13.92 -8.53
C LEU A 56 -0.69 -13.55 -8.84
N SER A 57 -1.15 -13.75 -10.07
CA SER A 57 -2.55 -13.56 -10.46
C SER A 57 -3.50 -14.63 -9.88
N ILE A 58 -2.95 -15.68 -9.27
CA ILE A 58 -3.67 -16.89 -8.79
C ILE A 58 -3.72 -16.97 -7.26
N LEU A 59 -3.57 -15.85 -6.52
CA LEU A 59 -3.98 -15.82 -5.11
C LEU A 59 -5.41 -16.41 -5.03
N PRO A 60 -5.63 -17.59 -4.43
CA PRO A 60 -6.90 -18.27 -4.46
C PRO A 60 -7.85 -17.36 -3.72
N VAL A 61 -8.73 -16.85 -4.54
CA VAL A 61 -9.93 -16.19 -4.14
C VAL A 61 -10.83 -17.28 -3.52
N ILE A 62 -10.49 -17.72 -2.32
CA ILE A 62 -11.35 -18.66 -1.58
C ILE A 62 -12.26 -17.82 -0.72
N GLY A 63 -13.47 -17.69 -1.27
CA GLY A 63 -14.54 -16.83 -0.79
C GLY A 63 -14.86 -15.76 -1.80
N THR A 64 -15.22 -16.15 -3.04
CA THR A 64 -15.86 -15.26 -4.04
C THR A 64 -15.27 -13.84 -4.10
N VAL A 65 -14.26 -13.61 -4.93
CA VAL A 65 -14.29 -12.40 -5.75
C VAL A 65 -15.63 -12.55 -6.43
N ASN A 66 -16.57 -11.73 -6.03
CA ASN A 66 -17.90 -11.73 -6.55
C ASN A 66 -17.76 -11.74 -8.09
N SER A 67 -17.98 -12.89 -8.71
CA SER A 67 -17.84 -13.03 -10.15
C SER A 67 -18.91 -12.19 -10.86
N LYS A 68 -19.96 -11.73 -10.15
CA LYS A 68 -20.85 -10.67 -10.66
C LYS A 68 -20.20 -9.28 -10.69
N ALA A 69 -19.19 -9.02 -9.86
CA ALA A 69 -18.43 -7.77 -9.91
C ALA A 69 -17.49 -7.75 -11.12
N MET A 70 -16.81 -8.86 -11.43
CA MET A 70 -15.86 -8.95 -12.56
C MET A 70 -16.50 -9.29 -13.92
N ASN A 71 -17.51 -10.19 -13.98
CA ASN A 71 -18.14 -10.55 -15.26
C ASN A 71 -19.01 -9.42 -15.84
N LYS A 72 -19.57 -8.54 -14.99
CA LYS A 72 -20.27 -7.32 -15.45
C LYS A 72 -19.29 -6.25 -15.98
N ILE A 73 -18.02 -6.32 -15.57
CA ILE A 73 -16.93 -5.45 -16.03
C ILE A 73 -16.37 -5.96 -17.36
N LYS A 74 -16.08 -7.26 -17.49
CA LYS A 74 -15.53 -7.86 -18.73
C LYS A 74 -16.51 -7.79 -19.92
N LEU A 75 -17.81 -8.03 -19.68
CA LEU A 75 -18.86 -7.97 -20.73
C LEU A 75 -19.18 -6.55 -21.24
N ARG A 76 -18.70 -5.50 -20.56
CA ARG A 76 -18.92 -4.10 -20.98
C ARG A 76 -17.73 -3.52 -21.75
N THR A 77 -16.50 -3.97 -21.45
CA THR A 77 -15.28 -3.45 -22.07
C THR A 77 -15.14 -3.85 -23.55
N GLU A 78 -15.68 -4.99 -23.97
CA GLU A 78 -15.65 -5.38 -25.39
C GLU A 78 -16.79 -4.76 -26.21
N LYS A 79 -18.00 -4.62 -25.64
CA LYS A 79 -19.12 -3.96 -26.34
C LYS A 79 -18.88 -2.46 -26.55
N GLU A 80 -18.24 -1.77 -25.61
CA GLU A 80 -17.94 -0.33 -25.75
C GLU A 80 -16.70 -0.03 -26.61
N LYS A 81 -15.83 -1.01 -26.87
CA LYS A 81 -14.72 -0.87 -27.85
C LYS A 81 -15.16 -1.11 -29.29
N LEU A 82 -16.25 -1.84 -29.52
CA LEU A 82 -16.76 -2.17 -30.86
C LEU A 82 -17.73 -1.13 -31.44
N GLU A 83 -18.20 -0.14 -30.65
CA GLU A 83 -19.21 0.84 -31.09
C GLU A 83 -18.71 2.31 -31.14
N ALA A 84 -17.43 2.59 -30.90
CA ALA A 84 -16.86 3.91 -31.15
C ALA A 84 -16.48 4.05 -32.63
N ARG A 85 -17.44 4.43 -33.48
CA ARG A 85 -17.14 4.96 -34.82
C ARG A 85 -16.52 6.36 -34.69
N PRO A 86 -15.51 6.72 -35.50
CA PRO A 86 -14.90 8.03 -35.43
C PRO A 86 -15.89 9.10 -35.92
N GLY A 87 -16.35 9.98 -35.03
CA GLY A 87 -17.14 11.15 -35.46
C GLY A 87 -18.02 11.89 -34.44
N ASP A 88 -18.32 11.37 -33.24
CA ASP A 88 -19.34 12.01 -32.39
C ASP A 88 -18.81 13.08 -31.39
N PRO A 89 -19.54 14.21 -31.19
CA PRO A 89 -19.05 15.34 -30.41
C PRO A 89 -19.24 15.18 -28.89
N SER A 90 -18.42 15.93 -28.14
CA SER A 90 -18.26 15.89 -26.68
C SER A 90 -19.57 15.94 -25.87
N PRO A 91 -19.67 15.24 -24.72
CA PRO A 91 -20.94 15.12 -24.02
C PRO A 91 -21.26 16.36 -23.19
N GLY A 92 -22.25 17.12 -23.66
CA GLY A 92 -23.02 18.07 -22.86
C GLY A 92 -23.92 17.37 -21.84
N TRP A 93 -24.18 18.10 -20.75
CA TRP A 93 -24.89 17.73 -19.54
C TRP A 93 -26.34 17.22 -19.78
N ALA A 94 -26.72 16.09 -19.16
CA ALA A 94 -28.10 15.59 -19.11
C ALA A 94 -28.49 15.20 -17.67
N PRO A 95 -29.63 15.66 -17.13
CA PRO A 95 -30.04 15.39 -15.75
C PRO A 95 -30.70 14.01 -15.65
N GLY A 96 -30.29 13.20 -14.65
CA GLY A 96 -30.99 11.96 -14.29
C GLY A 96 -30.21 10.64 -14.38
N ARG A 97 -28.90 10.62 -14.63
CA ARG A 97 -28.10 9.40 -14.41
C ARG A 97 -27.82 9.21 -12.92
N PRO A 98 -28.10 8.03 -12.31
CA PRO A 98 -27.45 7.69 -11.06
C PRO A 98 -25.95 7.68 -11.30
N ALA A 99 -25.20 8.41 -10.46
CA ALA A 99 -23.75 8.47 -10.52
C ALA A 99 -23.19 7.05 -10.66
N ARG A 100 -22.26 6.85 -11.60
CA ARG A 100 -21.52 5.59 -11.73
C ARG A 100 -20.91 5.28 -10.36
N PRO A 101 -20.98 4.04 -9.83
CA PRO A 101 -20.19 3.71 -8.66
C PRO A 101 -18.73 3.97 -9.03
N GLU A 102 -18.14 4.98 -8.41
CA GLU A 102 -16.75 5.37 -8.60
C GLU A 102 -15.91 4.13 -8.31
N ALA A 103 -15.39 3.47 -9.35
CA ALA A 103 -14.29 2.55 -9.17
C ALA A 103 -13.20 3.36 -8.45
N LEU A 104 -12.82 2.92 -7.24
CA LEU A 104 -11.84 3.60 -6.40
C LEU A 104 -10.54 3.74 -7.20
N LYS A 105 -10.39 4.87 -7.89
CA LYS A 105 -9.23 5.17 -8.73
C LYS A 105 -8.12 5.65 -7.79
N ILE A 106 -7.60 4.73 -6.99
CA ILE A 106 -6.50 4.99 -6.08
C ILE A 106 -5.24 5.21 -6.92
N SER A 107 -4.54 6.31 -6.70
CA SER A 107 -3.36 6.67 -7.48
C SER A 107 -2.18 5.76 -7.15
N LYS A 108 -1.35 5.44 -8.17
CA LYS A 108 -0.09 4.71 -7.98
C LYS A 108 0.86 5.46 -7.04
N SER A 109 0.90 6.79 -7.11
CA SER A 109 1.73 7.63 -6.23
C SER A 109 1.34 7.50 -4.76
N PHE A 110 0.04 7.47 -4.45
CA PHE A 110 -0.46 7.23 -3.08
C PHE A 110 -0.07 5.83 -2.59
N LEU A 111 -0.26 4.80 -3.41
CA LEU A 111 0.08 3.43 -3.01
C LEU A 111 1.59 3.24 -2.82
N ALA A 112 2.41 3.83 -3.69
CA ALA A 112 3.86 3.82 -3.54
C ALA A 112 4.33 4.51 -2.25
N MET A 113 3.75 5.68 -1.94
CA MET A 113 3.96 6.37 -0.67
C MET A 113 3.53 5.49 0.51
N LEU A 114 2.36 4.85 0.43
CA LEU A 114 1.88 3.97 1.49
C LEU A 114 2.83 2.78 1.73
N VAL A 115 3.37 2.16 0.69
CA VAL A 115 4.37 1.08 0.81
C VAL A 115 5.60 1.58 1.57
N GLY A 116 6.12 2.76 1.23
CA GLY A 116 7.25 3.36 1.94
C GLY A 116 6.98 3.66 3.41
N LEU A 117 5.78 4.16 3.71
CA LEU A 117 5.34 4.39 5.09
C LEU A 117 5.27 3.08 5.89
N ILE A 118 4.72 2.02 5.28
CA ILE A 118 4.62 0.69 5.90
C ILE A 118 6.02 0.06 6.07
N ASP A 119 6.94 0.27 5.14
CA ASP A 119 8.33 -0.16 5.28
C ASP A 119 9.00 0.47 6.51
N GLY A 120 8.74 1.76 6.77
CA GLY A 120 9.28 2.48 7.92
C GLY A 120 8.63 2.11 9.26
N ASP A 121 7.32 2.34 9.40
CA ASP A 121 6.59 2.28 10.69
C ASP A 121 5.44 1.24 10.71
N GLY A 122 5.33 0.42 9.67
CA GLY A 122 4.33 -0.64 9.59
C GLY A 122 4.79 -1.97 10.20
N TYR A 123 3.92 -2.97 10.16
CA TYR A 123 4.25 -4.40 10.14
C TYR A 123 3.08 -5.27 9.72
N ILE A 124 3.40 -6.47 9.22
CA ILE A 124 2.40 -7.48 8.91
C ILE A 124 2.52 -8.58 9.97
N ALA A 125 1.57 -8.61 10.89
CA ALA A 125 1.48 -9.59 11.95
C ALA A 125 0.84 -10.87 11.42
N ILE A 126 1.59 -11.97 11.49
CA ILE A 126 1.11 -13.32 11.17
C ILE A 126 1.16 -14.10 12.48
N THR A 127 0.01 -14.29 13.10
CA THR A 127 -0.09 -14.77 14.50
C THR A 127 -0.92 -16.04 14.59
N LYS A 128 -0.57 -16.88 15.57
CA LYS A 128 -1.33 -18.08 15.94
C LYS A 128 -2.48 -17.69 16.87
N THR A 129 -3.70 -18.04 16.49
CA THR A 129 -4.86 -17.96 17.40
C THR A 129 -4.88 -19.16 18.36
N PRO A 130 -5.64 -19.10 19.47
CA PRO A 130 -5.78 -20.23 20.39
C PRO A 130 -6.30 -21.52 19.73
N LYS A 131 -7.09 -21.40 18.66
CA LYS A 131 -7.62 -22.53 17.87
C LYS A 131 -6.70 -22.97 16.72
N ASP A 132 -5.43 -22.56 16.78
CA ASP A 132 -4.38 -22.83 15.79
C ASP A 132 -4.62 -22.24 14.39
N TYR A 133 -5.56 -21.31 14.23
CA TYR A 133 -5.72 -20.59 12.96
C TYR A 133 -4.70 -19.48 12.78
N ILE A 134 -4.34 -19.20 11.53
CA ILE A 134 -3.52 -18.06 11.14
C ILE A 134 -4.36 -16.78 11.14
N ARG A 135 -3.96 -15.80 11.94
CA ARG A 135 -4.47 -14.43 11.90
C ARG A 135 -3.45 -13.54 11.20
N ILE A 136 -3.92 -12.70 10.28
CA ILE A 136 -3.10 -11.77 9.50
C ILE A 136 -3.65 -10.36 9.67
N ASP A 137 -2.82 -9.45 10.13
CA ASP A 137 -3.14 -8.02 10.26
C ASP A 137 -1.95 -7.19 9.79
N LEU A 138 -2.18 -6.23 8.88
CA LEU A 138 -1.22 -5.18 8.60
C LEU A 138 -1.49 -4.02 9.55
N VAL A 139 -0.48 -3.57 10.27
CA VAL A 139 -0.58 -2.53 11.28
C VAL A 139 0.39 -1.41 10.95
N ILE A 140 -0.11 -0.17 10.91
CA ILE A 140 0.72 1.04 10.93
C ILE A 140 0.55 1.63 12.33
N SER A 141 1.64 1.82 13.07
CA SER A 141 1.61 2.28 14.46
C SER A 141 2.42 3.56 14.60
N LEU A 142 1.72 4.67 14.82
CA LEU A 142 2.34 6.00 14.93
C LEU A 142 2.10 6.60 16.32
N ASP A 143 2.89 7.61 16.68
CA ASP A 143 2.60 8.41 17.85
C ASP A 143 1.25 9.11 17.67
N LEU A 144 0.41 9.15 18.71
CA LEU A 144 -0.86 9.86 18.67
C LEU A 144 -0.66 11.36 18.45
N ARG A 145 0.47 11.90 18.93
CA ARG A 145 0.85 13.32 18.88
C ARG A 145 -0.37 14.23 19.10
N ASP A 146 -1.19 13.93 20.13
CA ASP A 146 -2.40 14.72 20.43
C ASP A 146 -1.96 16.11 20.88
N ARG A 147 -1.92 17.06 19.94
CA ARG A 147 -1.55 18.46 20.16
C ARG A 147 -2.74 19.28 20.70
N ARG A 148 -3.69 18.65 21.39
CA ARG A 148 -4.71 19.41 22.11
C ARG A 148 -4.03 20.34 23.11
N PRO A 149 -4.44 21.62 23.18
CA PRO A 149 -3.86 22.54 24.14
C PRO A 149 -4.05 21.94 25.54
N ARG A 150 -2.96 21.77 26.30
CA ARG A 150 -3.09 21.63 27.75
C ARG A 150 -3.77 22.91 28.20
N SER A 151 -4.93 22.79 28.82
CA SER A 151 -5.64 23.90 29.46
C SER A 151 -4.74 24.47 30.57
N GLY A 152 -3.89 25.43 30.22
CA GLY A 152 -2.95 26.10 31.11
C GLY A 152 -2.45 27.36 30.42
N ARG A 153 -2.77 28.52 31.00
CA ARG A 153 -2.38 29.85 30.52
C ARG A 153 -0.87 29.93 30.29
N GLY A 154 -0.46 30.48 29.15
CA GLY A 154 0.82 31.18 29.03
C GLY A 154 2.00 30.44 28.41
N SER A 155 1.79 29.50 27.48
CA SER A 155 2.87 29.02 26.61
C SER A 155 2.46 29.20 25.16
N SER A 156 3.33 29.79 24.35
CA SER A 156 3.25 29.81 22.89
C SER A 156 2.80 28.43 22.40
N GLY A 157 1.57 28.39 21.87
CA GLY A 157 0.86 27.14 21.62
C GLY A 157 1.64 26.21 20.68
N PRO A 158 1.40 24.89 20.75
CA PRO A 158 2.09 23.95 19.88
C PRO A 158 1.82 24.31 18.42
N LEU A 159 2.83 24.13 17.58
CA LEU A 159 2.77 24.25 16.12
C LEU A 159 1.42 23.76 15.58
N ARG A 160 0.73 24.60 14.81
CA ARG A 160 -0.60 24.34 14.26
C ARG A 160 -0.42 23.64 12.92
N GLY A 161 -0.45 22.31 12.92
CA GLY A 161 -0.29 21.50 11.71
C GLY A 161 -0.79 20.07 11.90
N PRO A 162 -0.97 19.30 10.81
CA PRO A 162 -1.55 17.96 10.85
C PRO A 162 -0.74 16.99 11.73
N SER A 163 -1.46 16.14 12.46
CA SER A 163 -0.94 15.09 13.33
C SER A 163 -0.80 13.74 12.59
N ASP A 164 -0.18 12.75 13.22
CA ASP A 164 -0.13 11.39 12.66
C ASP A 164 -1.50 10.70 12.68
N LEU A 165 -2.41 11.12 13.56
CA LEU A 165 -3.81 10.72 13.48
C LEU A 165 -4.45 11.19 12.17
N ASP A 166 -4.13 12.40 11.72
CA ASP A 166 -4.63 12.94 10.46
C ASP A 166 -4.06 12.18 9.25
N LEU A 167 -2.80 11.74 9.33
CA LEU A 167 -2.21 10.83 8.34
C LEU A 167 -2.98 9.50 8.25
N LEU A 168 -3.26 8.85 9.39
CA LEU A 168 -4.01 7.59 9.38
C LEU A 168 -5.44 7.79 8.88
N ASN A 169 -6.10 8.89 9.26
CA ASN A 169 -7.43 9.24 8.76
C ASN A 169 -7.43 9.48 7.25
N TYR A 170 -6.39 10.12 6.71
CA TYR A 170 -6.19 10.30 5.28
C TYR A 170 -6.05 8.95 4.55
N ILE A 171 -5.20 8.05 5.06
CA ILE A 171 -5.04 6.71 4.47
C ILE A 171 -6.38 5.95 4.49
N HIS A 172 -7.09 6.01 5.62
CA HIS A 172 -8.38 5.37 5.79
C HIS A 172 -9.46 5.98 4.90
N SER A 173 -9.46 7.28 4.64
CA SER A 173 -10.45 7.92 3.75
C SER A 173 -10.24 7.55 2.28
N VAL A 174 -8.98 7.37 1.86
CA VAL A 174 -8.62 6.94 0.51
C VAL A 174 -8.90 5.46 0.30
N LEU A 175 -8.42 4.58 1.19
CA LEU A 175 -8.56 3.13 1.01
C LEU A 175 -9.93 2.59 1.44
N LYS A 176 -10.56 3.21 2.43
CA LYS A 176 -11.80 2.74 3.10
C LYS A 176 -11.65 1.32 3.67
N VAL A 177 -10.46 0.98 4.19
CA VAL A 177 -10.14 -0.33 4.78
C VAL A 177 -9.55 -0.19 6.17
N GLY A 178 -9.64 -1.28 6.95
CA GLY A 178 -9.07 -1.36 8.28
C GLY A 178 -9.80 -0.53 9.33
N ARG A 179 -9.19 -0.41 10.50
CA ARG A 179 -9.74 0.30 11.66
C ARG A 179 -8.67 1.12 12.35
N ILE A 180 -9.00 2.36 12.68
CA ILE A 180 -8.12 3.25 13.44
C ILE A 180 -8.48 3.15 14.92
N ASN A 181 -7.51 2.74 15.74
CA ASN A 181 -7.65 2.66 17.19
C ASN A 181 -6.64 3.61 17.86
N LYS A 182 -7.12 4.37 18.85
CA LYS A 182 -6.27 5.22 19.69
C LYS A 182 -5.92 4.50 20.97
N TYR A 183 -4.68 4.63 21.40
CA TYR A 183 -4.14 4.11 22.64
C TYR A 183 -3.52 5.27 23.46
N PRO A 184 -4.35 6.07 24.17
CA PRO A 184 -3.87 7.29 24.84
C PRO A 184 -2.83 7.02 25.93
N LYS A 185 -2.95 5.91 26.66
CA LYS A 185 -2.01 5.53 27.73
C LYS A 185 -0.58 5.35 27.21
N SER A 186 -0.43 4.82 26.00
CA SER A 186 0.87 4.63 25.34
C SER A 186 1.21 5.75 24.36
N ASN A 187 0.40 6.80 24.25
CA ASN A 187 0.52 7.84 23.23
C ASN A 187 0.59 7.29 21.79
N LEU A 188 -0.17 6.23 21.47
CA LEU A 188 -0.13 5.62 20.13
C LEU A 188 -1.47 5.72 19.41
N VAL A 189 -1.41 5.73 18.09
CA VAL A 189 -2.55 5.50 17.19
C VAL A 189 -2.16 4.41 16.19
N LYS A 190 -3.08 3.48 15.93
CA LYS A 190 -2.83 2.37 15.01
C LYS A 190 -3.93 2.25 13.96
N LEU A 191 -3.53 2.14 12.71
CA LEU A 191 -4.40 1.63 11.63
C LEU A 191 -4.13 0.13 11.49
N THR A 192 -5.16 -0.68 11.68
CA THR A 192 -5.09 -2.15 11.53
C THR A 192 -5.95 -2.59 10.36
N ILE A 193 -5.34 -3.15 9.32
CA ILE A 193 -5.99 -3.66 8.11
C ILE A 193 -6.02 -5.20 8.21
N PRO A 194 -7.21 -5.82 8.38
CA PRO A 194 -7.33 -7.25 8.58
C PRO A 194 -7.14 -8.05 7.29
N ARG A 195 -6.91 -9.37 7.42
CA ARG A 195 -6.77 -10.33 6.31
C ARG A 195 -7.73 -10.10 5.14
N THR A 196 -9.03 -9.91 5.42
CA THR A 196 -10.05 -9.76 4.38
C THR A 196 -9.77 -8.56 3.50
N ASP A 197 -9.47 -7.40 4.09
CA ASP A 197 -9.20 -6.16 3.35
C ASP A 197 -7.87 -6.23 2.60
N LEU A 198 -6.86 -6.90 3.20
CA LEU A 198 -5.58 -7.16 2.53
C LEU A 198 -5.76 -7.99 1.27
N GLN A 199 -6.51 -9.09 1.37
CA GLN A 199 -6.72 -10.04 0.27
C GLN A 199 -7.62 -9.47 -0.83
N THR A 200 -8.62 -8.67 -0.46
CA THR A 200 -9.64 -8.19 -1.42
C THR A 200 -9.33 -6.85 -2.06
N ILE A 201 -8.52 -6.00 -1.41
CA ILE A 201 -8.27 -4.62 -1.85
C ILE A 201 -6.77 -4.33 -1.92
N LEU A 202 -6.07 -4.33 -0.79
CA LEU A 202 -4.74 -3.71 -0.72
C LEU A 202 -3.66 -4.48 -1.51
N PHE A 203 -3.56 -5.80 -1.34
CA PHE A 203 -2.54 -6.60 -2.02
C PHE A 203 -2.81 -6.77 -3.52
N PRO A 204 -4.06 -6.95 -3.99
CA PRO A 204 -4.35 -6.87 -5.42
C PRO A 204 -3.90 -5.55 -6.06
N LEU A 205 -4.06 -4.41 -5.35
CA LEU A 205 -3.57 -3.12 -5.83
C LEU A 205 -2.04 -3.05 -5.88
N PHE A 206 -1.35 -3.60 -4.88
CA PHE A 206 0.11 -3.67 -4.89
C PHE A 206 0.61 -4.51 -6.07
N ILE A 207 0.04 -5.69 -6.30
CA ILE A 207 0.40 -6.57 -7.42
C ILE A 207 0.11 -5.88 -8.75
N TYR A 208 -1.07 -5.27 -8.91
CA TYR A 208 -1.47 -4.58 -10.14
C TYR A 208 -0.49 -3.46 -10.55
N TYR A 209 0.03 -2.71 -9.57
CA TYR A 209 1.00 -1.63 -9.82
C TYR A 209 2.47 -2.06 -9.71
N ASN A 210 2.73 -3.36 -9.55
CA ASN A 210 4.05 -3.94 -9.29
C ASN A 210 4.78 -3.27 -8.12
N LEU A 211 4.05 -3.04 -7.02
CA LEU A 211 4.56 -2.47 -5.79
C LEU A 211 4.91 -3.59 -4.81
N TYR A 212 6.07 -3.47 -4.19
CA TYR A 212 6.55 -4.39 -3.17
C TYR A 212 7.42 -3.65 -2.17
N PHE A 213 7.63 -4.28 -1.02
CA PHE A 213 8.40 -3.69 0.07
C PHE A 213 9.90 -3.76 -0.22
N LEU A 214 10.61 -2.69 0.13
CA LEU A 214 12.03 -2.51 -0.16
C LEU A 214 12.91 -2.82 1.05
N THR A 215 12.33 -3.03 2.23
CA THR A 215 13.07 -3.53 3.40
C THR A 215 12.98 -5.05 3.49
N GLU A 216 14.08 -5.71 3.85
CA GLU A 216 14.14 -7.18 3.95
C GLU A 216 13.05 -7.76 4.86
N THR A 217 12.87 -7.16 6.05
CA THR A 217 11.90 -7.63 7.03
C THR A 217 10.47 -7.54 6.51
N ARG A 218 10.09 -6.40 5.91
CA ARG A 218 8.71 -6.22 5.42
C ARG A 218 8.45 -7.04 4.17
N ARG A 219 9.42 -7.13 3.26
CA ARG A 219 9.38 -7.99 2.07
C ARG A 219 9.17 -9.45 2.46
N ALA A 220 9.95 -9.98 3.41
CA ALA A 220 9.78 -11.35 3.91
C ALA A 220 8.42 -11.58 4.58
N GLN A 221 7.90 -10.60 5.34
CA GLN A 221 6.55 -10.70 5.90
C GLN A 221 5.47 -10.72 4.82
N TYR A 222 5.63 -9.91 3.77
CA TYR A 222 4.70 -9.85 2.65
C TYR A 222 4.72 -11.14 1.84
N ASP A 223 5.89 -11.65 1.47
CA ASP A 223 6.08 -12.93 0.81
C ASP A 223 5.39 -14.06 1.58
N LYS A 224 5.59 -14.10 2.91
CA LYS A 224 4.93 -15.07 3.77
C LYS A 224 3.41 -14.99 3.70
N VAL A 225 2.83 -13.78 3.66
CA VAL A 225 1.38 -13.64 3.50
C VAL A 225 0.92 -14.06 2.11
N LEU A 226 1.63 -13.65 1.05
CA LEU A 226 1.31 -14.06 -0.31
C LEU A 226 1.27 -15.58 -0.43
N PHE A 227 2.26 -16.28 0.12
CA PHE A 227 2.29 -17.73 0.19
C PHE A 227 1.10 -18.33 0.95
N ILE A 228 0.78 -17.80 2.14
CA ILE A 228 -0.36 -18.26 2.94
C ILE A 228 -1.67 -18.08 2.19
N LEU A 229 -1.83 -16.95 1.51
CA LEU A 229 -3.00 -16.67 0.71
C LEU A 229 -3.04 -17.61 -0.49
N GLN A 230 -1.95 -17.73 -1.27
CA GLN A 230 -1.79 -18.63 -2.44
C GLN A 230 -2.07 -20.09 -2.16
N SER A 231 -1.58 -20.58 -1.03
CA SER A 231 -1.73 -21.97 -0.61
C SER A 231 -3.02 -22.21 0.18
N ASN A 232 -3.83 -21.16 0.40
CA ASN A 232 -5.03 -21.20 1.24
C ASN A 232 -4.81 -21.84 2.62
N LEU A 233 -3.63 -21.61 3.21
CA LEU A 233 -3.29 -22.18 4.52
C LEU A 233 -4.16 -21.55 5.60
N LYS A 234 -4.73 -22.41 6.44
CA LYS A 234 -5.61 -22.02 7.55
C LYS A 234 -4.95 -22.22 8.90
N LYS A 235 -4.15 -23.27 9.08
CA LYS A 235 -3.54 -23.62 10.36
C LYS A 235 -2.12 -23.09 10.46
N TYR A 236 -1.78 -22.59 11.63
CA TYR A 236 -0.47 -22.01 11.89
C TYR A 236 0.62 -23.09 11.97
N SER A 237 0.26 -24.27 12.46
CA SER A 237 1.14 -25.44 12.53
C SER A 237 1.59 -25.97 11.15
N GLU A 238 0.83 -25.68 10.08
CA GLU A 238 1.14 -26.07 8.71
C GLU A 238 2.12 -25.11 8.01
N LEU A 239 2.54 -24.02 8.67
CA LEU A 239 3.45 -23.06 8.05
C LEU A 239 4.84 -23.68 7.85
N PRO A 240 5.42 -23.59 6.64
CA PRO A 240 6.78 -24.04 6.40
C PRO A 240 7.79 -23.17 7.15
N LYS A 241 9.01 -23.69 7.29
CA LYS A 241 10.13 -22.95 7.88
C LYS A 241 10.65 -21.86 6.93
N GLU A 242 10.62 -22.13 5.64
CA GLU A 242 11.10 -21.25 4.58
C GLU A 242 9.94 -20.89 3.64
N PHE A 243 10.01 -19.69 3.06
CA PHE A 243 8.99 -19.15 2.17
C PHE A 243 9.63 -18.73 0.84
N PRO A 244 8.93 -18.88 -0.28
CA PRO A 244 9.42 -18.41 -1.56
C PRO A 244 9.55 -16.88 -1.57
N VAL A 245 10.50 -16.38 -2.36
CA VAL A 245 10.67 -14.95 -2.60
C VAL A 245 9.94 -14.60 -3.89
N TYR A 246 8.91 -13.75 -3.81
CA TYR A 246 8.12 -13.35 -4.98
C TYR A 246 8.77 -12.21 -5.76
N ASN A 247 9.32 -11.23 -5.03
CA ASN A 247 10.00 -10.07 -5.59
C ASN A 247 11.40 -9.96 -4.99
N ASN A 248 12.41 -10.15 -5.83
CA ASN A 248 13.80 -9.95 -5.43
C ASN A 248 14.07 -8.46 -5.23
N LEU A 249 14.80 -8.13 -4.15
CA LEU A 249 15.30 -6.79 -3.94
C LEU A 249 16.38 -6.48 -5.00
N PRO A 250 16.49 -5.22 -5.47
CA PRO A 250 17.56 -4.83 -6.37
C PRO A 250 18.96 -5.13 -5.79
N VAL A 251 19.84 -5.66 -6.64
CA VAL A 251 21.21 -6.02 -6.24
C VAL A 251 22.19 -4.84 -6.28
N THR A 252 21.78 -3.70 -6.82
CA THR A 252 22.57 -2.46 -6.87
C THR A 252 21.77 -1.27 -6.38
N ALA A 253 22.46 -0.25 -5.86
CA ALA A 253 21.83 1.03 -5.49
C ALA A 253 21.14 1.72 -6.67
N SER A 254 21.72 1.62 -7.89
CA SER A 254 21.09 2.13 -9.11
C SER A 254 19.75 1.43 -9.38
N GLY A 255 19.70 0.11 -9.20
CA GLY A 255 18.50 -0.67 -9.39
C GLY A 255 17.34 -0.25 -8.47
N TYR A 256 17.62 0.19 -7.24
CA TYR A 256 16.60 0.83 -6.39
C TYR A 256 16.13 2.16 -6.97
N SER A 257 17.05 3.01 -7.39
CA SER A 257 16.73 4.35 -7.92
C SER A 257 15.95 4.32 -9.25
N GLU A 258 16.06 3.23 -10.00
CA GLU A 258 15.38 2.99 -11.28
C GLU A 258 13.94 2.47 -11.10
N LEU A 259 13.56 1.99 -9.91
CA LEU A 259 12.18 1.57 -9.66
C LEU A 259 11.24 2.78 -9.79
N ASP A 260 10.23 2.65 -10.65
CA ASP A 260 9.32 3.75 -10.99
C ASP A 260 8.53 4.30 -9.79
N PHE A 261 8.37 3.50 -8.74
CA PHE A 261 7.71 3.88 -7.50
C PHE A 261 8.67 4.38 -6.41
N PHE A 262 9.99 4.29 -6.58
CA PHE A 262 10.98 4.55 -5.52
C PHE A 262 10.93 5.98 -4.98
N LYS A 263 10.70 6.96 -5.85
CA LYS A 263 10.59 8.36 -5.41
C LYS A 263 9.38 8.59 -4.51
N ASN A 264 8.21 8.08 -4.88
CA ASN A 264 7.01 8.15 -4.04
C ASN A 264 7.14 7.27 -2.79
N TRP A 265 7.78 6.11 -2.90
CA TRP A 265 8.15 5.28 -1.75
C TRP A 265 9.04 6.05 -0.77
N THR A 266 10.03 6.81 -1.26
CA THR A 266 10.92 7.64 -0.44
C THR A 266 10.14 8.71 0.32
N VAL A 267 9.09 9.30 -0.28
CA VAL A 267 8.19 10.22 0.44
C VAL A 267 7.56 9.52 1.65
N GLY A 268 6.96 8.34 1.44
CA GLY A 268 6.34 7.58 2.52
C GLY A 268 7.33 7.14 3.58
N PHE A 269 8.50 6.67 3.16
CA PHE A 269 9.58 6.29 4.05
C PHE A 269 10.09 7.49 4.87
N THR A 270 10.12 8.69 4.27
CA THR A 270 10.44 9.94 4.98
C THR A 270 9.38 10.29 6.02
N MET A 271 8.10 10.00 5.76
CA MET A 271 7.01 10.23 6.72
C MET A 271 7.19 9.38 7.98
N ALA A 272 7.66 8.15 7.84
CA ALA A 272 8.01 7.27 8.96
C ALA A 272 9.37 7.61 9.60
N SER A 273 10.45 7.50 8.83
CA SER A 273 11.83 7.43 9.32
C SER A 273 12.70 8.65 8.96
N GLY A 274 12.12 9.65 8.30
CA GLY A 274 12.81 10.90 7.97
C GLY A 274 12.84 11.89 9.13
N SER A 275 13.68 12.92 9.02
CA SER A 275 13.73 14.02 9.96
C SER A 275 14.20 15.30 9.28
N PHE A 276 13.43 16.37 9.47
CA PHE A 276 13.80 17.73 9.11
C PHE A 276 14.10 18.49 10.41
N PHE A 277 15.32 18.98 10.58
CA PHE A 277 15.72 19.62 11.84
C PHE A 277 16.86 20.60 11.66
N MET A 278 17.06 21.44 12.68
CA MET A 278 18.23 22.31 12.82
C MET A 278 19.03 21.82 14.04
N LYS A 279 20.35 21.70 13.88
CA LYS A 279 21.28 21.34 14.96
C LYS A 279 21.54 22.53 15.88
N ASN A 280 22.16 22.26 17.03
CA ASN A 280 22.54 23.31 18.00
C ASN A 280 23.52 24.33 17.40
N ASN A 281 24.40 23.89 16.50
CA ASN A 281 25.31 24.76 15.74
C ASN A 281 24.62 25.55 14.60
N LYS A 282 23.28 25.54 14.54
CA LYS A 282 22.44 26.18 13.52
C LYS A 282 22.57 25.60 12.11
N ASP A 283 23.18 24.43 11.95
CA ASP A 283 23.12 23.71 10.67
C ASP A 283 21.74 23.12 10.45
N ILE A 284 21.14 23.44 9.31
CA ILE A 284 19.87 22.90 8.88
C ILE A 284 20.15 21.57 8.17
N CYS A 285 19.45 20.51 8.59
CA CYS A 285 19.73 19.15 8.17
C CYS A 285 18.45 18.42 7.75
N PHE A 286 18.60 17.55 6.76
CA PHE A 286 17.67 16.48 6.45
C PHE A 286 18.33 15.13 6.72
N SER A 287 17.61 14.19 7.31
CA SER A 287 18.14 12.84 7.56
C SER A 287 17.09 11.76 7.38
N LEU A 288 17.53 10.60 6.89
CA LEU A 288 16.82 9.34 6.95
C LEU A 288 17.66 8.38 7.78
N LYS A 289 17.02 7.62 8.68
CA LYS A 289 17.71 6.63 9.52
C LYS A 289 16.85 5.38 9.70
N GLN A 290 17.44 4.21 9.51
CA GLN A 290 16.75 2.93 9.68
C GLN A 290 17.77 1.82 9.96
N ARG A 291 17.32 0.64 10.39
CA ARG A 291 18.18 -0.55 10.50
C ARG A 291 18.99 -0.77 9.22
N THR A 292 20.21 -1.26 9.38
CA THR A 292 21.22 -1.33 8.32
C THR A 292 20.67 -1.94 7.04
N HIS A 293 20.75 -1.15 5.96
CA HIS A 293 20.40 -1.57 4.61
C HIS A 293 21.25 -0.78 3.61
N GLU A 294 22.47 -1.24 3.38
CA GLU A 294 23.51 -0.46 2.68
C GLU A 294 23.09 -0.02 1.27
N LEU A 295 22.63 -0.95 0.43
CA LEU A 295 22.25 -0.66 -0.96
C LEU A 295 21.08 0.34 -1.07
N LEU A 296 20.06 0.19 -0.21
CA LEU A 296 18.91 1.08 -0.15
C LEU A 296 19.32 2.50 0.26
N PHE A 297 20.24 2.61 1.23
CA PHE A 297 20.73 3.93 1.68
C PHE A 297 21.65 4.57 0.65
N GLU A 298 22.48 3.80 -0.05
CA GLU A 298 23.24 4.29 -1.20
C GLU A 298 22.31 4.77 -2.33
N ALA A 299 21.14 4.16 -2.51
CA ALA A 299 20.15 4.65 -3.47
C ALA A 299 19.60 6.05 -3.12
N PHE A 300 19.54 6.41 -1.83
CA PHE A 300 19.19 7.79 -1.43
C PHE A 300 20.20 8.81 -1.93
N ARG A 301 21.49 8.46 -2.00
CA ARG A 301 22.52 9.36 -2.54
C ARG A 301 22.30 9.67 -4.01
N ILE A 302 21.82 8.69 -4.77
CA ILE A 302 21.52 8.82 -6.20
C ILE A 302 20.34 9.77 -6.40
N ILE A 303 19.21 9.55 -5.70
CA ILE A 303 18.01 10.38 -5.90
C ILE A 303 18.17 11.82 -5.39
N PHE A 304 19.05 12.05 -4.40
CA PHE A 304 19.35 13.37 -3.87
C PHE A 304 20.63 13.99 -4.47
N ASP A 305 21.20 13.40 -5.54
CA ASP A 305 22.41 13.87 -6.25
C ASP A 305 23.54 14.34 -5.30
N THR A 306 23.89 13.49 -4.35
CA THR A 306 24.84 13.84 -3.30
C THR A 306 25.99 12.84 -3.17
N LYS A 307 27.15 13.38 -2.77
CA LYS A 307 28.37 12.61 -2.52
C LYS A 307 28.59 12.31 -1.03
N VAL A 308 27.65 12.69 -0.17
CA VAL A 308 27.74 12.42 1.27
C VAL A 308 27.75 10.92 1.52
N LYS A 309 28.67 10.46 2.37
CA LYS A 309 28.77 9.05 2.77
C LYS A 309 27.61 8.67 3.69
N ILE A 310 27.14 7.43 3.55
CA ILE A 310 26.19 6.85 4.51
C ILE A 310 26.92 6.53 5.81
N ASN A 311 26.38 7.00 6.92
CA ASN A 311 26.91 6.69 8.24
C ASN A 311 26.28 5.39 8.73
N ASN A 312 27.11 4.38 9.00
CA ASN A 312 26.66 3.11 9.59
C ASN A 312 27.12 3.04 11.04
N PHE A 313 26.19 2.88 11.98
CA PHE A 313 26.47 2.78 13.42
C PHE A 313 25.42 1.90 14.11
N ASP A 314 25.85 1.03 15.02
CA ASP A 314 24.99 0.20 15.89
C ASP A 314 23.87 -0.56 15.15
N GLY A 315 24.13 -1.08 13.95
CA GLY A 315 23.13 -1.78 13.15
C GLY A 315 22.07 -0.86 12.51
N TYR A 316 22.37 0.44 12.40
CA TYR A 316 21.59 1.42 11.65
C TYR A 316 22.42 2.04 10.53
N SER A 317 21.76 2.34 9.42
CA SER A 317 22.28 3.22 8.37
C SER A 317 21.61 4.59 8.50
N GLN A 318 22.39 5.64 8.28
CA GLN A 318 21.91 7.03 8.28
C GLN A 318 22.39 7.75 7.03
N PHE A 319 21.43 8.28 6.28
CA PHE A 319 21.63 9.30 5.27
C PHE A 319 21.38 10.66 5.94
N MET A 320 22.31 11.61 5.81
CA MET A 320 22.13 12.96 6.36
C MET A 320 22.82 13.97 5.47
N VAL A 321 22.12 15.06 5.14
CA VAL A 321 22.66 16.16 4.33
C VAL A 321 22.41 17.50 5.00
N SER A 322 23.32 18.44 4.77
CA SER A 322 23.25 19.79 5.36
C SER A 322 23.89 20.89 4.50
N SER A 323 24.46 20.55 3.34
CA SER A 323 25.03 21.56 2.44
C SER A 323 23.91 22.29 1.70
N ILE A 324 24.13 23.55 1.32
CA ILE A 324 23.12 24.37 0.60
C ILE A 324 22.65 23.66 -0.69
N LYS A 325 23.58 23.04 -1.44
CA LYS A 325 23.25 22.27 -2.66
C LYS A 325 22.33 21.08 -2.34
N ASP A 326 22.67 20.30 -1.32
CA ASP A 326 21.88 19.13 -0.95
C ASP A 326 20.49 19.57 -0.44
N LEU A 327 20.42 20.63 0.37
CA LEU A 327 19.14 21.14 0.88
C LEU A 327 18.24 21.65 -0.24
N GLN A 328 18.80 22.32 -1.27
CA GLN A 328 18.03 22.68 -2.46
C GLN A 328 17.46 21.44 -3.16
N THR A 329 18.24 20.36 -3.23
CA THR A 329 17.79 19.10 -3.85
C THR A 329 16.67 18.44 -3.04
N VAL A 330 16.76 18.49 -1.70
CA VAL A 330 15.70 18.04 -0.80
C VAL A 330 14.42 18.88 -0.99
N VAL A 331 14.53 20.22 -1.09
CA VAL A 331 13.37 21.08 -1.36
C VAL A 331 12.76 20.79 -2.73
N ASN A 332 13.58 20.65 -3.77
CA ASN A 332 13.11 20.27 -5.10
C ASN A 332 12.35 18.94 -5.10
N PHE A 333 12.85 17.96 -4.33
CA PHE A 333 12.23 16.65 -4.21
C PHE A 333 10.85 16.71 -3.56
N PHE A 334 10.68 17.46 -2.46
CA PHE A 334 9.43 17.47 -1.68
C PHE A 334 8.43 18.56 -2.08
N SER A 335 8.88 19.65 -2.72
CA SER A 335 8.02 20.81 -3.04
C SER A 335 7.79 21.04 -4.53
N PHE A 336 8.76 20.72 -5.39
CA PHE A 336 8.72 21.07 -6.81
C PHE A 336 8.63 19.86 -7.74
N SER A 337 8.47 18.66 -7.17
CA SER A 337 8.30 17.42 -7.93
C SER A 337 6.83 17.01 -7.97
N ASP A 338 6.41 16.30 -9.02
CA ASP A 338 5.07 15.70 -9.16
C ASP A 338 4.91 14.40 -8.34
N LEU A 339 5.46 14.41 -7.12
CA LEU A 339 5.37 13.30 -6.17
C LEU A 339 4.17 13.50 -5.24
N HIS A 340 3.79 12.43 -4.55
CA HIS A 340 2.82 12.52 -3.47
C HIS A 340 3.34 13.52 -2.42
N PRO A 341 2.51 14.46 -1.94
CA PRO A 341 2.95 15.41 -0.91
C PRO A 341 3.20 14.71 0.43
N LEU A 342 4.03 15.32 1.28
CA LEU A 342 4.11 14.93 2.69
C LEU A 342 2.75 15.17 3.37
N VAL A 343 2.37 14.29 4.29
CA VAL A 343 1.12 14.38 5.07
C VAL A 343 1.43 14.13 6.55
N GLY A 344 0.52 14.54 7.44
CA GLY A 344 0.65 14.31 8.87
C GLY A 344 1.74 15.15 9.53
N TYR A 345 2.32 14.66 10.61
CA TYR A 345 3.31 15.42 11.37
C TYR A 345 4.55 15.77 10.54
N LYS A 346 4.96 14.88 9.62
CA LYS A 346 6.16 15.10 8.80
C LYS A 346 6.02 16.36 7.92
N LEU A 347 4.83 16.63 7.41
CA LEU A 347 4.53 17.88 6.69
C LEU A 347 4.72 19.09 7.61
N THR A 348 4.17 19.05 8.82
CA THR A 348 4.35 20.14 9.79
C THR A 348 5.83 20.34 10.14
N GLN A 349 6.58 19.25 10.29
CA GLN A 349 8.02 19.31 10.57
C GLN A 349 8.78 19.97 9.39
N TYR A 350 8.38 19.63 8.17
CA TYR A 350 8.95 20.18 6.95
C TYR A 350 8.66 21.68 6.79
N GLU A 351 7.42 22.13 7.04
CA GLU A 351 7.07 23.56 6.99
C GLU A 351 7.87 24.40 7.99
N VAL A 352 8.04 23.91 9.22
CA VAL A 352 8.91 24.56 10.22
C VAL A 352 10.34 24.66 9.73
N TRP A 353 10.82 23.60 9.10
CA TRP A 353 12.17 23.53 8.55
C TRP A 353 12.36 24.50 7.37
N LEU A 354 11.35 24.69 6.51
CA LEU A 354 11.37 25.71 5.46
C LEU A 354 11.41 27.13 6.05
N ASN A 355 10.63 27.42 7.09
CA ASN A 355 10.68 28.72 7.77
C ASN A 355 12.07 28.98 8.37
N GLN A 356 12.69 27.96 8.98
CA GLN A 356 14.06 28.05 9.49
C GLN A 356 15.08 28.36 8.38
N ILE A 357 14.90 27.78 7.18
CA ILE A 357 15.74 28.09 6.02
C ILE A 357 15.57 29.54 5.59
N GLN A 358 14.32 30.01 5.51
CA GLN A 358 13.99 31.36 5.08
C GLN A 358 14.57 32.44 6.01
N GLU A 359 14.50 32.21 7.33
CA GLU A 359 14.98 33.16 8.33
C GLU A 359 16.51 33.19 8.46
N HIS A 360 17.21 32.12 8.05
CA HIS A 360 18.63 31.97 8.33
C HIS A 360 19.52 32.56 7.21
N PRO A 361 20.39 33.56 7.49
CA PRO A 361 21.14 34.29 6.45
C PRO A 361 21.99 33.43 5.51
N ARG A 362 22.57 32.34 6.03
CA ARG A 362 23.37 31.37 5.25
C ARG A 362 22.58 30.67 4.15
N TYR A 363 21.29 30.42 4.35
CA TYR A 363 20.47 29.58 3.46
C TYR A 363 19.49 30.40 2.60
N LYS A 364 19.55 31.73 2.66
CA LYS A 364 18.65 32.68 1.97
C LYS A 364 18.51 32.47 0.45
N ASN A 365 19.48 31.82 -0.19
CA ASN A 365 19.52 31.60 -1.64
C ASN A 365 18.86 30.27 -2.06
N ILE A 366 18.37 29.47 -1.11
CA ILE A 366 17.58 28.27 -1.44
C ILE A 366 16.22 28.74 -1.96
N ASN A 367 15.83 28.25 -3.13
CA ASN A 367 14.50 28.46 -3.68
C ASN A 367 13.48 27.65 -2.86
N LEU A 368 12.54 28.35 -2.23
CA LEU A 368 11.48 27.80 -1.39
C LEU A 368 10.12 27.89 -2.11
N PRO A 369 9.17 26.98 -1.83
CA PRO A 369 7.83 26.98 -2.43
C PRO A 369 6.97 28.20 -2.09
#